data_AF-A0A137QZ67-F1
#
_entry.id   AF-A0A137QZ67-F1
#
_cell.length_a   1.000
_cell.length_b   1.000
_cell.length_c   1.000
_cell.angle_alpha   90.00
_cell.angle_beta   90.00
_cell.angle_gamma   90.00
#
_symmetry.space_group_name_H-M   'P 1'
#
loop_
_entity.id
_entity.type
_entity.pdbx_description
1 polymer ?
#
loop_
_entity_poly.entity_id
_entity_poly.type
_entity_poly.pdbx_seq_one_letter_code
_entity_poly.pdbx_strand_id
1 'polypeptide(L)' 'MSETIHHRTTNPYESLFGYCRGVRKGPFIFISGTTSTSTHVGRALKESLGDIEPAATMVVGAGFVNKDMKVEIEADAVAL' A
#
# COMPACT_ATOMS: atom_id res chain seq x y z
N MET A 1 -5.45 25.39 7.21
CA MET A 1 -5.51 23.91 7.23
C MET A 1 -4.75 23.42 6.01
N SER A 2 -3.90 22.39 6.12
CA SER A 2 -3.23 21.83 4.94
C SER A 2 -4.26 21.18 4.01
N GLU A 3 -4.13 21.44 2.72
CA GLU A 3 -4.95 20.82 1.68
C GLU A 3 -4.74 19.29 1.69
N THR A 4 -5.81 18.54 1.41
CA THR A 4 -5.76 17.09 1.26
C THR A 4 -5.80 16.75 -0.22
N ILE A 5 -4.77 16.05 -0.70
CA ILE A 5 -4.63 15.66 -2.10
C ILE A 5 -4.89 14.16 -2.22
N HIS A 6 -5.81 13.79 -3.11
CA HIS A 6 -6.11 12.39 -3.42
C HIS A 6 -5.46 11.98 -4.74
N HIS A 7 -4.68 10.90 -4.72
CA HIS A 7 -4.06 10.30 -5.89
C HIS A 7 -4.84 9.04 -6.27
N ARG A 8 -5.35 9.00 -7.51
CA ARG A 8 -6.18 7.91 -8.03
C ARG A 8 -5.47 7.19 -9.17
N THR A 9 -5.80 5.91 -9.36
CA THR A 9 -5.36 5.13 -10.52
C THR A 9 -6.55 4.66 -11.34
N THR A 10 -6.28 3.88 -12.38
CA THR A 10 -7.30 3.19 -13.17
C THR A 10 -7.75 1.86 -12.55
N ASN A 11 -7.31 1.53 -11.33
CA ASN A 11 -7.73 0.30 -10.65
C ASN A 11 -9.26 0.30 -10.44
N PRO A 12 -9.99 -0.72 -10.94
CA PRO A 12 -11.45 -0.78 -10.84
C PRO A 12 -11.97 -0.80 -9.41
N TYR A 13 -11.19 -1.32 -8.45
CA TYR A 13 -11.60 -1.37 -7.04
C TYR A 13 -11.75 0.03 -6.44
N GLU A 14 -11.01 1.04 -6.92
CA GLU A 14 -11.10 2.41 -6.38
C GLU A 14 -12.49 3.01 -6.58
N SER A 15 -13.05 2.83 -7.78
CA SER A 15 -14.42 3.26 -8.09
C SER A 15 -15.47 2.36 -7.43
N LEU A 16 -15.23 1.05 -7.36
CA LEU A 16 -16.18 0.10 -6.81
C LEU A 16 -16.37 0.23 -5.29
N PHE A 17 -15.28 0.44 -4.56
CA PHE A 17 -15.28 0.50 -3.09
C PHE A 17 -15.20 1.93 -2.52
N GLY A 18 -14.93 2.93 -3.36
CA GLY A 18 -14.93 4.33 -2.94
C GLY A 18 -13.67 4.77 -2.20
N TYR A 19 -12.50 4.35 -2.66
CA TYR A 19 -11.20 4.80 -2.11
C TYR A 19 -10.30 5.42 -3.20
N CYS A 20 -9.11 5.88 -2.84
CA CYS A 20 -8.08 6.32 -3.76
C CYS A 20 -6.75 5.62 -3.45
N ARG A 21 -5.86 5.50 -4.43
CA ARG A 21 -4.56 4.84 -4.25
C ARG A 21 -3.70 5.46 -3.15
N GLY A 22 -3.73 6.77 -3.02
CA GLY A 22 -2.98 7.45 -1.98
C GLY A 22 -3.58 8.79 -1.58
N VAL A 23 -3.30 9.19 -0.34
CA VAL A 23 -3.71 10.49 0.21
C VAL A 23 -2.48 11.19 0.77
N ARG A 24 -2.30 12.47 0.40
CA ARG A 24 -1.33 13.36 1.03
C ARG A 24 -2.05 14.44 1.84
N LYS A 25 -1.62 14.65 3.09
CA LYS A 25 -2.07 15.76 3.93
C LYS A 25 -0.89 16.37 4.67
N GLY A 26 -0.42 17.52 4.19
CA GLY A 26 0.84 18.10 4.65
C GLY A 26 2.03 17.16 4.37
N PRO A 27 2.82 16.78 5.39
CA PRO A 27 3.97 15.89 5.20
C PRO A 27 3.57 14.40 5.13
N PHE A 28 2.37 14.04 5.59
CA PHE A 28 1.94 12.64 5.67
C PHE A 28 1.39 12.13 4.33
N ILE A 29 1.82 10.94 3.94
CA ILE A 29 1.41 10.23 2.73
C ILE A 29 0.99 8.81 3.15
N PHE A 30 -0.23 8.42 2.78
CA PHE A 30 -0.78 7.09 3.04
C PHE A 30 -1.12 6.42 1.71
N ILE A 31 -0.68 5.19 1.51
CA ILE A 31 -0.92 4.40 0.30
C ILE A 31 -1.78 3.20 0.64
N SER A 32 -2.91 3.08 -0.05
CA SER A 32 -3.84 1.95 0.09
C SER A 32 -3.17 0.61 -0.25
N GLY A 33 -3.75 -0.49 0.25
CA GLY A 33 -3.33 -1.85 -0.05
C GLY A 33 -3.05 -2.11 -1.53
N THR A 34 -1.84 -2.62 -1.80
CA THR A 34 -1.35 -2.97 -3.13
C THR A 34 -0.98 -4.45 -3.14
N THR A 35 -1.67 -5.20 -4.00
CA THR A 35 -1.66 -6.66 -3.96
C THR A 35 -0.79 -7.26 -5.06
N SER A 36 -0.29 -8.48 -4.84
CA SER A 36 0.39 -9.27 -5.86
C SER A 36 0.04 -10.76 -5.72
N THR A 37 0.25 -11.51 -6.80
CA THR A 37 0.15 -12.98 -6.81
C THR A 37 1.49 -13.66 -6.44
N SER A 38 2.54 -12.87 -6.20
CA SER A 38 3.87 -13.36 -5.80
C SER A 38 3.92 -13.80 -4.34
N THR A 39 4.72 -14.82 -4.06
CA THR A 39 4.98 -15.34 -2.71
C THR A 39 6.33 -14.90 -2.13
N HIS A 40 7.11 -14.08 -2.85
CA HIS A 40 8.48 -13.70 -2.47
C HIS A 40 8.58 -12.34 -1.78
N VAL A 41 7.58 -11.96 -0.98
CA VAL A 41 7.46 -10.57 -0.47
C VAL A 41 8.63 -10.14 0.41
N GLY A 42 9.14 -11.01 1.28
CA GLY A 42 10.24 -10.67 2.19
C GLY A 42 11.53 -10.30 1.45
N ARG A 43 11.85 -11.05 0.39
CA ARG A 43 12.98 -10.74 -0.50
C ARG A 43 12.75 -9.42 -1.22
N ALA A 44 11.58 -9.26 -1.84
CA ALA A 44 11.23 -8.04 -2.58
C ALA A 44 11.29 -6.78 -1.70
N LEU A 45 10.83 -6.87 -0.45
CA LEU A 45 10.86 -5.76 0.50
C LEU A 45 12.30 -5.36 0.83
N LYS A 46 13.20 -6.32 1.11
CA LYS A 46 14.61 -6.02 1.41
C LYS A 46 15.36 -5.48 0.19
N GLU A 47 15.13 -6.05 -0.99
CA GLU A 47 15.74 -5.56 -2.25
C GLU A 47 15.25 -4.16 -2.60
N SER A 48 13.99 -3.83 -2.32
CA SER A 48 13.38 -2.55 -2.70
C SER A 48 13.64 -1.43 -1.69
N LEU A 49 13.61 -1.74 -0.39
CA LEU A 49 13.70 -0.74 0.67
C LEU A 49 15.04 -0.76 1.43
N GLY A 50 15.87 -1.79 1.26
CA GLY A 50 17.26 -1.80 1.72
C GLY A 50 17.44 -1.36 3.17
N ASP A 51 18.10 -0.21 3.34
CA ASP A 51 18.46 0.41 4.62
C ASP A 51 17.39 1.42 5.13
N ILE A 52 16.28 1.60 4.41
CA ILE A 52 15.14 2.41 4.89
C ILE A 52 14.48 1.75 6.10
N GLU A 53 14.47 0.42 6.14
CA GLU A 53 13.97 -0.41 7.25
C GLU A 53 12.66 0.10 7.86
N PRO A 54 11.56 0.18 7.08
CA PRO A 54 10.31 0.69 7.59
C PRO A 54 9.74 -0.21 8.69
N ALA A 55 8.98 0.38 9.60
CA ALA A 55 8.13 -0.40 10.49
C ALA A 55 7.16 -1.27 9.64
N ALA A 56 7.07 -2.56 9.95
CA ALA A 56 6.27 -3.51 9.19
C ALA A 56 5.57 -4.51 10.11
N THR A 57 4.37 -4.93 9.71
CA THR A 57 3.63 -6.06 10.31
C THR A 57 3.29 -7.05 9.21
N MET A 58 3.55 -8.33 9.46
CA MET A 58 3.25 -9.42 8.51
C MET A 58 2.14 -10.29 9.10
N VAL A 59 0.99 -10.33 8.45
CA VAL A 59 -0.15 -11.18 8.84
C VAL A 59 -0.30 -12.32 7.84
N VAL A 60 -0.43 -13.55 8.33
CA VAL A 60 -0.56 -14.77 7.51
C VAL A 60 -1.90 -15.44 7.79
N GLY A 61 -2.56 -15.96 6.75
CA GLY A 61 -3.84 -16.66 6.86
C GLY A 61 -5.09 -15.77 6.78
N ALA A 62 -4.92 -14.48 6.47
CA ALA A 62 -6.03 -13.57 6.15
C ALA A 62 -6.60 -13.86 4.75
N GLY A 63 -7.90 -13.56 4.55
CA GLY A 63 -8.55 -13.62 3.24
C GLY A 63 -8.40 -12.30 2.48
N PHE A 64 -8.17 -12.38 1.17
CA PHE A 64 -8.10 -11.22 0.25
C PHE A 64 -9.40 -11.03 -0.53
N VAL A 65 -9.60 -9.84 -1.09
CA VAL A 65 -10.75 -9.51 -1.96
C VAL A 65 -10.82 -10.44 -3.18
N ASN A 66 -9.67 -10.84 -3.74
CA ASN A 66 -9.59 -11.82 -4.80
C ASN A 66 -8.72 -13.01 -4.33
N LYS A 67 -9.22 -14.24 -4.50
CA LYS A 67 -8.56 -15.50 -4.13
C LYS A 67 -7.18 -15.71 -4.78
N ASP A 68 -6.92 -15.07 -5.91
CA ASP A 68 -5.66 -15.20 -6.63
C ASP A 68 -4.56 -14.31 -6.01
N MET A 69 -4.94 -13.27 -5.26
CA MET A 69 -4.01 -12.43 -4.50
C MET A 69 -3.35 -13.26 -3.40
N LYS A 70 -2.03 -13.09 -3.25
CA LYS A 70 -1.20 -13.83 -2.28
C LYS A 70 -0.59 -12.92 -1.23
N VAL A 71 -0.50 -11.63 -1.52
CA VAL A 71 0.02 -10.63 -0.60
C VAL A 71 -0.64 -9.30 -0.86
N GLU A 72 -0.73 -8.49 0.20
CA GLU A 72 -1.15 -7.10 0.17
C GLU A 72 -0.18 -6.29 1.03
N ILE A 73 0.28 -5.15 0.50
CA ILE A 73 1.18 -4.24 1.20
C ILE A 73 0.52 -2.87 1.26
N GLU A 74 0.46 -2.32 2.47
CA GLU A 74 0.13 -0.93 2.74
C GLU A 74 1.42 -0.18 3.09
N ALA A 75 1.48 1.11 2.75
CA ALA A 75 2.69 1.90 2.99
C ALA A 75 2.34 3.32 3.43
N ASP A 76 3.04 3.76 4.47
CA ASP A 76 2.95 5.10 5.01
C ASP A 76 4.31 5.80 4.90
N ALA A 77 4.29 7.09 4.60
CA ALA A 77 5.49 7.89 4.46
C ALA A 77 5.31 9.32 5.01
N VAL A 78 6.44 9.93 5.36
CA VAL A 78 6.53 11.32 5.78
C VAL A 78 7.56 12.03 4.92
N ALA A 79 7.14 13.09 4.23
CA ALA A 79 8.02 13.96 3.44
C ALA A 79 8.31 15.25 4.23
N LEU A 80 9.58 15.45 4.59
CA LEU A 80 10.08 16.60 5.35
C LEU A 80 10.35 17.82 4.46
#